data_AF-A0A0E4H8D3-F1
#
_entry.id   AF-A0A0E4H8D3-F1
#
_cell.length_a   1.000
_cell.length_b   1.000
_cell.length_c   1.000
_cell.angle_alpha   90.00
_cell.angle_beta   90.00
_cell.angle_gamma   90.00
#
_symmetry.space_group_name_H-M   'P 1'
#
loop_
_entity.id
_entity.type
_entity.pdbx_description
1 polymer ?
#
loop_
_entity_poly.entity_id
_entity_poly.type
_entity_poly.pdbx_seq_one_letter_code
_entity_poly.pdbx_strand_id
1 'polypeptide(L)'
;MYLAYDDERGLTKQDDHSLDKQVWDFEATPAENYPLLLHYHPIKIYKHQVLKQADTLLAHMLYPVSLDQTQRDFDYYEPLTTHDSSLSKAIHGILASRLGRDEQAYAFFSDSAIMDMADGQGNASHGIHAANMGGSWLGLIYGFAGLHFENGQVAFANQLPKQIKKMTFKVKIKGEIQCISLTQEDRHV
;
A
#
# COMPACT_ATOMS: atom_id res chain seq x y z
N MET A 1 20.21 -8.16 15.67
CA MET A 1 19.73 -7.41 14.49
C MET A 1 19.33 -6.04 14.96
N TYR A 2 19.78 -4.98 14.30
CA TYR A 2 19.35 -3.61 14.59
C TYR A 2 18.25 -3.23 13.60
N LEU A 3 17.15 -2.65 14.13
CA LEU A 3 16.03 -2.11 13.35
C LEU A 3 15.87 -0.65 13.74
N ALA A 4 16.02 0.26 12.78
CA ALA A 4 16.04 1.68 13.05
C ALA A 4 14.65 2.19 13.45
N TYR A 5 14.59 2.87 14.60
CA TYR A 5 13.37 3.44 15.17
C TYR A 5 13.67 4.81 15.76
N ASP A 6 12.72 5.72 15.67
CA ASP A 6 12.79 7.05 16.27
C ASP A 6 11.84 7.12 17.48
N ASP A 7 12.40 7.07 18.69
CA ASP A 7 11.60 7.03 19.92
C ASP A 7 10.84 8.34 20.19
N GLU A 8 11.37 9.48 19.74
CA GLU A 8 10.76 10.79 19.98
C GLU A 8 9.50 10.99 19.13
N ARG A 9 9.56 10.60 17.85
CA ARG A 9 8.44 10.69 16.91
C ARG A 9 7.58 9.42 16.88
N GLY A 10 8.07 8.32 17.45
CA GLY A 10 7.41 7.02 17.44
C GLY A 10 7.31 6.40 16.04
N LEU A 11 8.33 6.59 15.20
CA LEU A 11 8.35 6.22 13.79
C LEU A 11 9.35 5.09 13.50
N THR A 12 8.95 4.14 12.67
CA THR A 12 9.87 3.18 12.07
C THR A 12 10.68 3.89 10.99
N LYS A 13 12.01 3.92 11.11
CA LYS A 13 12.86 4.62 10.14
C LYS A 13 13.08 3.74 8.90
N GLN A 14 12.92 4.33 7.72
CA GLN A 14 13.21 3.66 6.45
C GLN A 14 14.72 3.35 6.31
N ASP A 15 15.56 4.29 6.72
CA ASP A 15 17.01 4.15 6.78
C ASP A 15 17.59 4.98 7.95
N ASP A 16 18.87 4.82 8.26
CA ASP A 16 19.51 5.50 9.40
C ASP A 16 19.38 7.03 9.36
N HIS A 17 19.23 7.62 8.17
CA HIS A 17 19.18 9.05 7.93
C HIS A 17 17.86 9.52 7.31
N SER A 18 16.83 8.66 7.23
CA SER A 18 15.61 8.98 6.49
C SER A 18 14.90 10.22 7.05
N LEU A 19 14.92 10.38 8.37
CA LEU A 19 14.26 11.48 9.07
C LEU A 19 15.11 12.76 9.16
N ASP A 20 16.40 12.68 8.81
CA ASP A 20 17.35 13.80 8.83
C ASP A 20 17.32 14.61 7.52
N LYS A 21 16.79 14.00 6.45
CA LYS A 21 16.68 14.60 5.11
C LYS A 21 15.65 15.73 5.12
N GLN A 22 15.83 16.71 4.24
CA GLN A 22 14.83 17.77 4.05
C GLN A 22 13.56 17.19 3.42
N VAL A 23 12.38 17.62 3.86
CA VAL A 23 11.14 17.23 3.19
C VAL A 23 11.10 17.89 1.81
N TRP A 24 10.71 17.13 0.78
CA TRP A 24 10.51 17.69 -0.55
C TRP A 24 9.29 18.61 -0.57
N ASP A 25 9.39 19.72 -1.28
CA ASP A 25 8.27 20.65 -1.42
C ASP A 25 7.26 20.13 -2.46
N PHE A 26 6.40 19.21 -2.04
CA PHE A 26 5.39 18.59 -2.90
C PHE A 26 4.35 19.62 -3.38
N GLU A 27 3.98 20.57 -2.53
CA GLU A 27 2.98 21.60 -2.85
C GLU A 27 3.46 22.56 -3.95
N ALA A 28 4.73 22.99 -3.90
CA ALA A 28 5.29 23.86 -4.93
C ALA A 28 5.78 23.11 -6.17
N THR A 29 5.72 21.77 -6.19
CA THR A 29 6.16 20.99 -7.35
C THR A 29 5.06 20.94 -8.42
N PRO A 30 5.31 21.45 -9.64
CA PRO A 30 4.32 21.42 -10.72
C PRO A 30 3.93 19.98 -11.11
N ALA A 31 2.68 19.77 -11.49
CA ALA A 31 2.15 18.45 -11.86
C ALA A 31 2.89 17.85 -13.07
N GLU A 32 3.32 18.69 -14.02
CA GLU A 32 4.11 18.31 -15.19
C GLU A 32 5.53 17.86 -14.86
N ASN A 33 6.00 18.05 -13.62
CA ASN A 33 7.32 17.60 -13.17
C ASN A 33 7.28 16.25 -12.46
N TYR A 34 6.17 15.51 -12.58
CA TYR A 34 6.05 14.12 -12.15
C TYR A 34 6.01 13.18 -13.37
N PRO A 35 6.59 11.96 -13.27
CA PRO A 35 7.35 11.40 -12.15
C PRO A 35 8.68 12.12 -11.84
N LEU A 36 9.01 12.38 -10.58
CA LEU A 36 10.15 13.24 -10.20
C LEU A 36 11.48 12.79 -10.84
N LEU A 37 11.71 11.49 -10.97
CA LEU A 37 12.92 10.90 -11.54
C LEU A 37 13.16 11.30 -13.02
N LEU A 38 12.11 11.65 -13.75
CA LEU A 38 12.20 12.06 -15.15
C LEU A 38 12.49 13.56 -15.31
N HIS A 39 12.27 14.37 -14.26
CA HIS A 39 12.37 15.83 -14.32
C HIS A 39 13.47 16.42 -13.42
N TYR A 40 13.93 15.66 -12.42
CA TYR A 40 14.97 16.11 -11.49
C TYR A 40 16.13 15.13 -11.44
N HIS A 41 17.35 15.68 -11.36
CA HIS A 41 18.55 14.87 -11.21
C HIS A 41 18.49 14.05 -9.90
N PRO A 42 18.88 12.76 -9.88
CA PRO A 42 18.80 11.91 -8.70
C PRO A 42 19.45 12.49 -7.44
N ILE A 43 20.57 13.22 -7.60
CA ILE A 43 21.24 13.90 -6.47
C ILE A 43 20.37 14.94 -5.76
N LYS A 44 19.37 15.52 -6.45
CA LYS A 44 18.40 16.41 -5.85
C LYS A 44 17.40 15.58 -5.05
N ILE A 45 16.84 14.53 -5.66
CA ILE A 45 15.82 13.67 -5.03
C ILE A 45 16.35 12.97 -3.78
N TYR A 46 17.53 12.34 -3.85
CA TYR A 46 18.06 11.49 -2.76
C TYR A 46 18.46 12.25 -1.49
N LYS A 47 18.54 13.59 -1.56
CA LYS A 47 18.75 14.45 -0.38
C LYS A 47 17.47 14.79 0.36
N HIS A 48 16.32 14.43 -0.21
CA HIS A 48 15.01 14.73 0.33
C HIS A 48 14.26 13.48 0.78
N GLN A 49 13.25 13.69 1.62
CA GLN A 49 12.27 12.69 1.99
C GLN A 49 11.26 12.54 0.85
N VAL A 50 11.58 11.64 -0.08
CA VAL A 50 10.74 11.27 -1.21
C VAL A 50 10.80 9.77 -1.38
N LEU A 51 9.64 9.12 -1.40
CA LEU A 51 9.52 7.70 -1.64
C LEU A 51 8.90 7.50 -3.02
N LYS A 52 9.55 6.69 -3.87
CA LYS A 52 8.96 6.28 -5.16
C LYS A 52 7.76 5.36 -4.95
N GLN A 53 7.83 4.54 -3.90
CA GLN A 53 6.87 3.47 -3.60
C GLN A 53 6.94 3.07 -2.12
N ALA A 54 6.01 2.22 -1.69
CA ALA A 54 6.02 1.63 -0.36
C ALA A 54 7.37 0.96 -0.03
N ASP A 55 7.94 1.31 1.12
CA ASP A 55 9.18 0.77 1.67
C ASP A 55 8.94 0.27 3.12
N THR A 56 8.99 1.16 4.13
CA THR A 56 8.59 0.85 5.52
C THR A 56 7.18 0.26 5.59
N LEU A 57 6.26 0.79 4.80
CA LEU A 57 4.89 0.29 4.71
C LEU A 57 4.79 -1.09 4.06
N LEU A 58 5.69 -1.44 3.13
CA LEU A 58 5.76 -2.81 2.62
C LEU A 58 6.23 -3.76 3.72
N ALA A 59 7.19 -3.34 4.55
CA ALA A 59 7.62 -4.13 5.71
C ALA A 59 6.44 -4.40 6.66
N HIS A 60 5.62 -3.40 6.98
CA HIS A 60 4.41 -3.56 7.81
C HIS A 60 3.34 -4.45 7.17
N MET A 61 3.25 -4.45 5.84
CA MET A 61 2.33 -5.34 5.13
C MET A 61 2.74 -6.82 5.28
N LEU A 62 4.04 -7.10 5.15
CA LEU A 62 4.65 -8.44 5.23
C LEU A 62 4.82 -8.96 6.66
N TYR A 63 5.21 -8.07 7.58
CA TYR A 63 5.47 -8.34 8.99
C TYR A 63 4.65 -7.36 9.83
N PRO A 64 3.39 -7.71 10.13
CA PRO A 64 2.50 -6.79 10.84
C PRO A 64 3.07 -6.33 12.18
N VAL A 65 3.05 -5.02 12.38
CA VAL A 65 3.26 -4.36 13.67
C VAL A 65 1.90 -4.00 14.28
N SER A 66 1.88 -3.34 15.44
CA SER A 66 0.60 -2.87 16.02
C SER A 66 -0.13 -1.92 15.06
N LEU A 67 -1.46 -1.90 15.15
CA LEU A 67 -2.27 -0.96 14.34
C LEU A 67 -1.88 0.48 14.62
N ASP A 68 -1.57 0.84 15.88
CA ASP A 68 -1.10 2.17 16.24
C ASP A 68 0.23 2.55 15.56
N GLN A 69 1.19 1.61 15.50
CA GLN A 69 2.46 1.86 14.81
C GLN A 69 2.25 1.94 13.30
N THR A 70 1.43 1.05 12.75
CA THR A 70 1.05 1.08 11.33
C THR A 70 0.40 2.41 11.00
N GLN A 71 -0.46 2.94 11.87
CA GLN A 71 -1.15 4.21 11.68
C GLN A 71 -0.17 5.38 11.65
N ARG A 72 0.74 5.46 12.63
CA ARG A 72 1.77 6.51 12.68
C ARG A 72 2.66 6.50 11.44
N ASP A 73 3.17 5.33 11.07
CA ASP A 73 4.06 5.21 9.92
C ASP A 73 3.31 5.46 8.61
N PHE A 74 2.04 5.03 8.49
CA PHE A 74 1.22 5.29 7.31
C PHE A 74 0.98 6.79 7.12
N ASP A 75 0.57 7.50 8.18
CA ASP A 75 0.34 8.95 8.12
C ASP A 75 1.62 9.74 7.83
N TYR A 76 2.77 9.21 8.20
CA TYR A 76 4.06 9.82 7.90
C TYR A 76 4.52 9.56 6.47
N TYR A 77 4.49 8.31 6.01
CA TYR A 77 5.13 7.90 4.76
C TYR A 77 4.24 8.02 3.52
N GLU A 78 2.91 7.93 3.64
CA GLU A 78 2.02 8.05 2.49
C GLU A 78 2.13 9.43 1.81
N PRO A 79 2.09 10.57 2.54
CA PRO A 79 2.22 11.89 1.92
C PRO A 79 3.59 12.15 1.28
N LEU A 80 4.62 11.40 1.71
CA LEU A 80 5.98 11.47 1.17
C LEU A 80 6.17 10.57 -0.07
N THR A 81 5.16 9.78 -0.44
CA THR A 81 5.24 8.79 -1.51
C THR A 81 4.62 9.31 -2.80
N THR A 82 5.39 9.35 -3.88
CA THR A 82 4.90 9.83 -5.20
C THR A 82 4.04 8.82 -5.93
N HIS A 83 4.11 7.55 -5.54
CA HIS A 83 3.46 6.43 -6.22
C HIS A 83 3.84 6.29 -7.71
N ASP A 84 5.03 6.75 -8.08
CA ASP A 84 5.57 6.63 -9.45
C ASP A 84 5.80 5.16 -9.87
N SER A 85 5.83 4.24 -8.90
CA SER A 85 5.85 2.80 -9.16
C SER A 85 4.46 2.21 -9.13
N SER A 86 4.14 1.36 -10.12
CA SER A 86 2.88 0.62 -10.18
C SER A 86 2.64 -0.30 -8.98
N LEU A 87 3.70 -0.73 -8.30
CA LEU A 87 3.63 -1.53 -7.06
C LEU A 87 3.11 -0.75 -5.84
N SER A 88 3.16 0.58 -5.87
CA SER A 88 3.00 1.40 -4.66
C SER A 88 1.58 1.36 -4.10
N LYS A 89 0.59 1.64 -4.94
CA LYS A 89 -0.81 1.83 -4.51
C LYS A 89 -1.42 0.55 -3.92
N ALA A 90 -1.07 -0.62 -4.45
CA ALA A 90 -1.56 -1.89 -3.91
C ALA A 90 -1.21 -2.08 -2.42
N ILE A 91 0.03 -1.77 -2.03
CA ILE A 91 0.49 -1.90 -0.63
C ILE A 91 -0.19 -0.87 0.27
N HIS A 92 -0.28 0.39 -0.18
CA HIS A 92 -0.96 1.43 0.57
C HIS A 92 -2.46 1.13 0.74
N GLY A 93 -3.13 0.62 -0.30
CA GLY A 93 -4.53 0.21 -0.23
C GLY A 93 -4.77 -0.92 0.78
N ILE A 94 -3.86 -1.90 0.85
CA ILE A 94 -3.93 -3.00 1.84
C ILE A 94 -3.81 -2.44 3.26
N LEU A 95 -2.83 -1.58 3.54
CA LEU A 95 -2.67 -1.00 4.88
C LEU A 95 -3.82 -0.05 5.24
N ALA A 96 -4.27 0.78 4.31
CA ALA A 96 -5.45 1.63 4.50
C ALA A 96 -6.67 0.79 4.88
N SER A 97 -6.87 -0.36 4.22
CA SER A 97 -7.95 -1.30 4.56
C SER A 97 -7.80 -1.86 5.98
N ARG A 98 -6.58 -2.25 6.39
CA ARG A 98 -6.30 -2.72 7.77
C ARG A 98 -6.53 -1.64 8.83
N LEU A 99 -6.31 -0.37 8.47
CA LEU A 99 -6.54 0.80 9.33
C LEU A 99 -8.00 1.27 9.33
N GLY A 100 -8.92 0.57 8.65
CA GLY A 100 -10.33 0.98 8.55
C GLY A 100 -10.57 2.22 7.68
N ARG A 101 -9.60 2.61 6.85
CA ARG A 101 -9.67 3.76 5.93
C ARG A 101 -10.32 3.35 4.61
N ASP A 102 -11.58 2.94 4.66
CA ASP A 102 -12.29 2.28 3.56
C ASP A 102 -12.23 3.05 2.24
N GLU A 103 -12.46 4.37 2.28
CA GLU A 103 -12.49 5.21 1.08
C GLU A 103 -11.09 5.32 0.44
N GLN A 104 -10.06 5.54 1.26
CA GLN A 104 -8.67 5.60 0.79
C GLN A 104 -8.21 4.24 0.26
N ALA A 105 -8.58 3.15 0.94
CA ALA A 105 -8.28 1.79 0.50
C ALA A 105 -8.92 1.47 -0.85
N TYR A 106 -10.19 1.83 -1.04
CA TYR A 106 -10.90 1.64 -2.29
C TYR A 106 -10.33 2.48 -3.43
N ALA A 107 -9.94 3.73 -3.17
CA ALA A 107 -9.30 4.59 -4.16
C ALA A 107 -7.97 3.98 -4.64
N PHE A 108 -7.08 3.59 -3.73
CA PHE A 108 -5.81 2.93 -4.06
C PHE A 108 -6.00 1.63 -4.84
N PHE A 109 -6.96 0.79 -4.41
CA PHE A 109 -7.29 -0.44 -5.12
C PHE A 109 -7.80 -0.16 -6.53
N SER A 110 -8.71 0.81 -6.70
CA SER A 110 -9.29 1.15 -7.99
C SER A 110 -8.22 1.60 -8.97
N ASP A 111 -7.34 2.51 -8.54
CA ASP A 111 -6.21 2.99 -9.33
C ASP A 111 -5.28 1.85 -9.77
N SER A 112 -4.98 0.92 -8.85
CA SER A 112 -4.16 -0.26 -9.15
C SER A 112 -4.85 -1.21 -10.13
N ALA A 113 -6.14 -1.49 -9.92
CA ALA A 113 -6.91 -2.44 -10.72
C ALA A 113 -7.13 -2.00 -12.17
N ILE A 114 -7.26 -0.69 -12.43
CA ILE A 114 -7.51 -0.16 -13.77
C ILE A 114 -6.29 0.46 -14.45
N MET A 115 -5.13 0.52 -13.77
CA MET A 115 -3.94 1.27 -14.21
C MET A 115 -3.61 1.09 -15.70
N ASP A 116 -3.45 -0.15 -16.16
CA ASP A 116 -3.09 -0.44 -17.55
C ASP A 116 -4.23 -0.16 -18.54
N MET A 117 -5.48 -0.37 -18.12
CA MET A 117 -6.66 -0.12 -18.97
C MET A 117 -6.91 1.38 -19.16
N ALA A 118 -6.61 2.18 -18.14
CA ALA A 118 -6.77 3.63 -18.16
C ALA A 118 -5.51 4.37 -18.65
N ASP A 119 -4.43 3.64 -18.97
CA ASP A 119 -3.09 4.19 -19.21
C ASP A 119 -2.67 5.21 -18.13
N GLY A 120 -2.93 4.88 -16.86
CA GLY A 120 -2.84 5.84 -15.75
C GLY A 120 -1.42 6.37 -15.46
N GLN A 121 -0.39 5.73 -16.01
CA GLN A 121 1.01 6.19 -15.97
C GLN A 121 1.53 6.66 -17.34
N GLY A 122 0.70 6.68 -18.40
CA GLY A 122 1.07 7.10 -19.75
C GLY A 122 2.10 6.21 -20.44
N ASN A 123 2.26 4.97 -19.97
CA ASN A 123 3.33 4.05 -20.37
C ASN A 123 2.82 2.62 -20.61
N ALA A 124 1.51 2.38 -20.69
CA ALA A 124 0.95 1.05 -20.96
C ALA A 124 1.40 0.50 -22.32
N SER A 125 1.74 1.37 -23.27
CA SER A 125 2.34 1.00 -24.57
C SER A 125 3.72 0.33 -24.44
N HIS A 126 4.42 0.51 -23.32
CA HIS A 126 5.69 -0.15 -23.04
C HIS A 126 5.52 -1.60 -22.55
N GLY A 127 4.30 -2.00 -22.21
CA GLY A 127 3.95 -3.33 -21.70
C GLY A 127 3.06 -3.26 -20.46
N ILE A 128 2.49 -4.42 -20.11
CA ILE A 128 1.65 -4.55 -18.91
C ILE A 128 2.48 -4.46 -17.62
N HIS A 129 1.90 -3.88 -16.57
CA HIS A 129 2.49 -3.88 -15.25
C HIS A 129 2.16 -5.18 -14.51
N ALA A 130 2.79 -6.29 -14.90
CA ALA A 130 2.48 -7.63 -14.38
C ALA A 130 2.52 -7.72 -12.84
N ALA A 131 3.46 -7.01 -12.19
CA ALA A 131 3.54 -6.97 -10.74
C ALA A 131 2.33 -6.25 -10.10
N ASN A 132 1.83 -5.17 -10.72
CA ASN A 132 0.63 -4.47 -10.29
C ASN A 132 -0.64 -5.32 -10.51
N MET A 133 -0.71 -6.11 -11.58
CA MET A 133 -1.82 -7.08 -11.75
C MET A 133 -1.89 -8.09 -10.59
N GLY A 134 -0.74 -8.57 -10.11
CA GLY A 134 -0.66 -9.35 -8.87
C GLY A 134 -1.06 -8.52 -7.65
N GLY A 135 -0.64 -7.26 -7.59
CA GLY A 135 -1.04 -6.28 -6.57
C GLY A 135 -2.55 -6.10 -6.44
N SER A 136 -3.30 -6.08 -7.55
CA SER A 136 -4.76 -6.03 -7.55
C SER A 136 -5.37 -7.24 -6.83
N TRP A 137 -4.85 -8.45 -7.09
CA TRP A 137 -5.30 -9.64 -6.36
C TRP A 137 -4.93 -9.56 -4.87
N LEU A 138 -3.74 -9.05 -4.52
CA LEU A 138 -3.35 -8.84 -3.13
C LEU A 138 -4.25 -7.81 -2.43
N GLY A 139 -4.68 -6.74 -3.10
CA GLY A 139 -5.61 -5.75 -2.57
C GLY A 139 -6.96 -6.37 -2.18
N LEU A 140 -7.48 -7.28 -3.01
CA LEU A 140 -8.69 -8.03 -2.69
C LEU A 140 -8.49 -8.98 -1.51
N ILE A 141 -7.37 -9.71 -1.45
CA ILE A 141 -7.18 -10.79 -0.48
C ILE A 141 -6.59 -10.32 0.85
N TYR A 142 -5.48 -9.58 0.82
CA TYR A 142 -4.83 -9.05 2.04
C TYR A 142 -5.46 -7.74 2.53
N GLY A 143 -6.12 -7.00 1.65
CA GLY A 143 -6.88 -5.80 1.99
C GLY A 143 -8.32 -6.18 2.34
N PHE A 144 -9.20 -6.25 1.34
CA PHE A 144 -10.65 -6.33 1.58
C PHE A 144 -11.13 -7.65 2.21
N ALA A 145 -10.55 -8.80 1.87
CA ALA A 145 -10.86 -10.03 2.61
C ALA A 145 -10.23 -10.01 4.00
N GLY A 146 -9.18 -9.20 4.19
CA GLY A 146 -8.42 -9.10 5.42
C GLY A 146 -7.72 -10.42 5.77
N LEU A 147 -7.16 -11.14 4.78
CA LEU A 147 -6.41 -12.36 5.04
C LEU A 147 -5.21 -12.07 5.94
N HIS A 148 -5.15 -12.78 7.06
CA HIS A 148 -4.04 -12.71 8.01
C HIS A 148 -3.88 -14.05 8.74
N PHE A 149 -2.85 -14.12 9.58
CA PHE A 149 -2.62 -15.27 10.45
C PHE A 149 -3.01 -14.92 11.88
N GLU A 150 -3.88 -15.73 12.47
CA GLU A 150 -4.28 -15.63 13.87
C GLU A 150 -4.11 -17.01 14.53
N ASN A 151 -3.39 -17.07 15.64
CA ASN A 151 -3.13 -18.32 16.38
C ASN A 151 -2.61 -19.48 15.50
N GLY A 152 -1.78 -19.18 14.49
CA GLY A 152 -1.22 -20.16 13.55
C GLY A 152 -2.20 -20.68 12.49
N GLN A 153 -3.35 -20.03 12.35
CA GLN A 153 -4.39 -20.35 11.36
C GLN A 153 -4.63 -19.17 10.43
N VAL A 154 -5.12 -19.44 9.23
CA VAL A 154 -5.54 -18.40 8.28
C VAL A 154 -6.90 -17.88 8.72
N ALA A 155 -7.03 -16.57 8.85
CA ALA A 155 -8.26 -15.87 9.21
C ALA A 155 -8.54 -14.73 8.21
N PHE A 156 -9.79 -14.26 8.20
CA PHE A 156 -10.28 -13.21 7.31
C PHE A 156 -11.05 -12.17 8.13
N ALA A 157 -10.59 -10.91 8.10
CA ALA A 157 -11.20 -9.83 8.89
C ALA A 157 -12.45 -9.21 8.25
N ASN A 158 -12.76 -9.52 6.98
CA ASN A 158 -13.87 -8.93 6.23
C ASN A 158 -13.86 -7.38 6.23
N GLN A 159 -12.92 -6.79 5.50
CA GLN A 159 -12.77 -5.34 5.31
C GLN A 159 -13.36 -4.87 3.97
N LEU A 160 -14.52 -5.41 3.59
CA LEU A 160 -15.16 -5.03 2.34
C LEU A 160 -15.53 -3.53 2.35
N PRO A 161 -15.15 -2.77 1.30
CA PRO A 161 -15.55 -1.38 1.16
C PRO A 161 -17.02 -1.32 0.74
N LYS A 162 -17.69 -0.19 1.00
CA LYS A 162 -19.15 -0.01 0.73
C LYS A 162 -19.53 -0.27 -0.74
N GLN A 163 -18.58 -0.12 -1.65
CA GLN A 163 -18.73 -0.33 -3.09
C GLN A 163 -18.83 -1.82 -3.47
N ILE A 164 -18.33 -2.73 -2.63
CA ILE A 164 -18.34 -4.18 -2.89
C ILE A 164 -19.34 -4.85 -1.94
N LYS A 165 -20.51 -5.21 -2.48
CA LYS A 165 -21.58 -5.87 -1.69
C LYS A 165 -21.24 -7.30 -1.27
N LYS A 166 -20.50 -8.01 -2.12
CA LYS A 166 -20.14 -9.41 -1.93
C LYS A 166 -18.85 -9.73 -2.68
N MET A 167 -18.00 -10.56 -2.07
CA MET A 167 -16.81 -11.10 -2.70
C MET A 167 -16.72 -12.61 -2.42
N THR A 168 -16.53 -13.40 -3.48
CA THR A 168 -16.33 -14.85 -3.38
C THR A 168 -15.05 -15.23 -4.11
N PHE A 169 -14.19 -15.99 -3.45
CA PHE A 169 -12.89 -16.39 -3.99
C PHE A 169 -12.47 -17.77 -3.48
N LYS A 170 -11.47 -18.37 -4.14
CA LYS A 170 -10.88 -19.65 -3.76
C LYS A 170 -9.43 -19.45 -3.34
N VAL A 171 -9.04 -20.06 -2.23
CA VAL A 171 -7.64 -20.11 -1.75
C VAL A 171 -7.26 -21.54 -1.40
N LYS A 172 -5.99 -21.89 -1.61
CA LYS A 172 -5.46 -23.20 -1.22
C LYS A 172 -4.70 -23.07 0.09
N ILE A 173 -5.24 -23.63 1.17
CA ILE A 173 -4.66 -23.57 2.52
C ILE A 173 -4.30 -25.01 2.93
N LYS A 174 -3.04 -25.25 3.27
CA LYS A 174 -2.52 -26.57 3.69
C LYS A 174 -2.91 -27.73 2.74
N GLY A 175 -2.97 -27.46 1.43
CA GLY A 175 -3.30 -28.45 0.41
C GLY A 175 -4.77 -28.46 -0.03
N GLU A 176 -5.67 -27.87 0.76
CA GLU A 176 -7.11 -27.89 0.53
C GLU A 176 -7.61 -26.60 -0.11
N ILE A 177 -8.48 -26.71 -1.12
CA ILE A 177 -9.12 -25.55 -1.74
C ILE A 177 -10.34 -25.18 -0.90
N GLN A 178 -10.33 -23.98 -0.34
CA GLN A 178 -11.44 -23.40 0.40
C GLN A 178 -12.12 -22.34 -0.45
N CYS A 179 -13.47 -22.35 -0.45
CA CYS A 179 -14.29 -21.33 -1.09
C CYS A 179 -14.79 -20.36 -0.02
N ILE A 180 -14.31 -19.13 -0.04
CA ILE A 180 -14.65 -18.09 0.92
C ILE A 180 -15.67 -17.16 0.27
N SER A 181 -16.72 -16.80 1.00
CA SER A 181 -17.70 -15.79 0.60
C SER A 181 -17.86 -14.78 1.72
N LEU A 182 -17.64 -13.51 1.41
CA LEU A 182 -17.80 -12.38 2.32
C LEU A 182 -18.90 -11.48 1.79
N THR A 183 -19.74 -10.95 2.67
CA THR A 183 -20.75 -9.95 2.33
C THR A 183 -20.56 -8.71 3.18
N GLN A 184 -21.06 -7.58 2.69
CA GLN A 184 -20.99 -6.32 3.44
C GLN A 184 -21.88 -6.34 4.69
N GLU A 185 -22.91 -7.18 4.71
CA GLU A 185 -23.81 -7.37 5.86
C GLU A 185 -23.09 -8.07 7.02
N ASP A 186 -22.13 -8.95 6.71
CA ASP A 186 -21.33 -9.70 7.69
C ASP A 186 -20.08 -8.95 8.16
N ARG A 187 -19.93 -7.66 7.81
CA ARG A 187 -18.78 -6.86 8.24
C ARG A 187 -18.99 -6.40 9.67
N HIS A 188 -18.09 -6.83 10.57
CA HIS A 188 -18.03 -6.34 11.94
C HIS A 188 -17.12 -5.11 11.98
N VAL A 189 -17.63 -3.99 12.52
CA VAL A 189 -16.89 -2.74 12.72
C VAL A 189 -16.26 -2.73 14.10
#